data_AF-A0A352C360-F1
#
_entry.id   AF-A0A352C360-F1
#
_cell.length_a   1.000
_cell.length_b   1.000
_cell.length_c   1.000
_cell.angle_alpha   90.00
_cell.angle_beta   90.00
_cell.angle_gamma   90.00
#
_symmetry.space_group_name_H-M   'P 1'
#
loop_
_entity.id
_entity.type
_entity.pdbx_description
1 polymer ?
#
loop_
_entity_poly.entity_id
_entity_poly.type
_entity_poly.pdbx_seq_one_letter_code
_entity_poly.pdbx_strand_id
1 'polypeptide(L)'
;MPKYRKGVSGNPSGRPKGALNKHTQLAQLMEEHAEALVSKTIELALSGDTIALRLCIERLIPKITDRITTVVMPDLSVIKTSKIVPKLLQSLAGQELSIPELKSLMDLLNEHDSEIEVKNKKNEKLELNTKDSIEAARIYQQIMMRRI
;
A
#
# COMPACT_ATOMS: atom_id res chain seq x y z
N MET A 1 -6.32 3.99 -44.89
CA MET A 1 -7.40 4.59 -44.08
C MET A 1 -7.60 3.73 -42.82
N PRO A 2 -7.81 4.31 -41.63
CA PRO A 2 -8.05 3.51 -40.42
C PRO A 2 -9.34 2.71 -40.55
N LYS A 3 -9.30 1.43 -40.17
CA LYS A 3 -10.39 0.44 -40.35
C LYS A 3 -11.59 0.65 -39.39
N TYR A 4 -11.49 1.58 -38.44
CA TYR A 4 -12.49 1.83 -37.41
C TYR A 4 -12.69 3.34 -37.15
N ARG A 5 -13.92 3.74 -36.79
CA ARG A 5 -14.23 5.14 -36.42
C ARG A 5 -13.67 5.47 -35.04
N LYS A 6 -13.06 6.65 -34.90
CA LYS A 6 -12.56 7.15 -33.60
C LYS A 6 -13.70 7.17 -32.59
N GLY A 7 -13.51 6.53 -31.43
CA GLY A 7 -14.52 6.41 -30.38
C GLY A 7 -15.48 5.23 -30.50
N VAL A 8 -15.37 4.40 -31.55
CA VAL A 8 -16.19 3.20 -31.73
C VAL A 8 -15.28 1.97 -31.77
N SER A 9 -15.46 1.06 -30.82
CA SER A 9 -14.79 -0.25 -30.83
C SER A 9 -15.15 -0.99 -32.12
N GLY A 10 -14.15 -1.61 -32.76
CA GLY A 10 -14.36 -2.51 -33.88
C GLY A 10 -15.12 -3.80 -33.53
N ASN A 11 -15.28 -4.07 -32.23
CA ASN A 11 -16.14 -5.10 -31.68
C ASN A 11 -17.13 -4.46 -30.68
N PRO A 12 -18.32 -4.04 -31.13
CA PRO A 12 -19.31 -3.35 -30.29
C PRO A 12 -19.91 -4.26 -29.21
N SER A 13 -19.93 -5.58 -29.40
CA SER A 13 -20.37 -6.54 -28.38
C SER A 13 -19.27 -6.91 -27.37
N GLY A 14 -18.05 -6.40 -27.58
CA GLY A 14 -16.91 -6.69 -26.71
C GLY A 14 -16.48 -8.16 -26.72
N ARG A 15 -15.53 -8.50 -25.85
CA ARG A 15 -15.14 -9.90 -25.63
C ARG A 15 -16.32 -10.63 -24.96
N PRO A 16 -16.70 -11.83 -25.44
CA PRO A 16 -17.80 -12.58 -24.84
C PRO A 16 -17.55 -12.82 -23.34
N LYS A 17 -18.60 -12.64 -22.53
CA LYS A 17 -18.54 -12.89 -21.08
C LYS A 17 -18.17 -14.35 -20.85
N GLY A 18 -17.18 -14.59 -19.98
CA GLY A 18 -16.68 -15.94 -19.68
C GLY A 18 -15.67 -16.50 -20.69
N ALA A 19 -15.30 -15.78 -21.74
CA ALA A 19 -14.28 -16.23 -22.67
C ALA A 19 -12.91 -16.34 -21.97
N LEU A 20 -12.42 -17.57 -21.80
CA LEU A 20 -11.08 -17.81 -21.25
C LEU A 20 -10.01 -17.34 -22.23
N ASN A 21 -8.93 -16.75 -21.72
CA ASN A 21 -7.77 -16.44 -22.56
C ASN A 21 -7.00 -17.75 -22.82
N LYS A 22 -6.10 -17.74 -23.81
CA LYS A 22 -5.27 -18.91 -24.12
C LYS A 22 -4.49 -19.41 -22.89
N HIS A 23 -4.03 -18.50 -22.04
CA HIS A 23 -3.31 -18.83 -20.82
C HIS A 23 -4.15 -19.68 -19.86
N THR A 24 -5.38 -19.27 -19.56
CA THR A 24 -6.28 -20.03 -18.66
C THR A 24 -6.65 -21.39 -19.26
N GLN A 25 -6.85 -21.46 -20.58
CA GLN A 25 -7.10 -22.74 -21.25
C GLN A 25 -5.90 -23.70 -21.10
N LEU A 26 -4.68 -23.21 -21.31
CA LEU A 26 -3.47 -24.02 -21.13
C LEU A 26 -3.24 -24.41 -19.68
N ALA A 27 -3.49 -23.51 -18.73
CA ALA A 27 -3.36 -23.81 -17.30
C ALA A 27 -4.30 -24.96 -16.89
N GLN A 28 -5.55 -24.94 -17.35
CA GLN A 28 -6.52 -26.01 -17.08
C GLN A 28 -6.04 -27.36 -17.64
N LEU A 29 -5.48 -27.39 -18.85
CA LEU A 29 -4.91 -28.62 -19.42
C LEU A 29 -3.71 -29.15 -18.61
N MET A 30 -2.95 -28.26 -17.97
CA MET A 30 -1.82 -28.65 -17.13
C MET A 30 -2.24 -29.13 -15.74
N GLU A 31 -3.39 -28.69 -15.21
CA GLU A 31 -3.87 -29.09 -13.88
C GLU A 31 -4.06 -30.62 -13.78
N GLU A 32 -4.61 -31.26 -14.82
CA GLU A 32 -4.78 -32.71 -14.88
C GLU A 32 -3.44 -33.48 -14.83
N HIS A 33 -2.34 -32.82 -15.21
CA HIS A 33 -1.00 -33.39 -15.24
C HIS A 33 -0.07 -32.82 -14.16
N ALA A 34 -0.61 -32.03 -13.23
CA ALA A 34 0.22 -31.27 -12.28
C ALA A 34 1.16 -32.18 -11.48
N GLU A 35 0.63 -33.27 -10.90
CA GLU A 35 1.43 -34.21 -10.10
C GLU A 35 2.53 -34.90 -10.92
N ALA A 36 2.21 -35.32 -12.15
CA ALA A 36 3.14 -35.97 -13.05
C ALA A 36 4.26 -35.01 -13.49
N LEU A 37 3.91 -33.76 -13.81
CA LEU A 37 4.87 -32.72 -14.17
C LEU A 37 5.81 -32.38 -13.01
N VAL A 38 5.28 -32.27 -11.78
CA VAL A 38 6.09 -32.05 -10.58
C VAL A 38 7.07 -33.21 -10.38
N SER A 39 6.59 -34.44 -10.42
CA SER A 39 7.43 -35.64 -10.27
C SER A 39 8.54 -35.68 -11.32
N LYS A 40 8.19 -35.39 -12.59
CA LYS A 40 9.18 -35.37 -13.67
C LYS A 40 10.21 -34.25 -13.52
N THR A 41 9.79 -33.10 -13.01
CA THR A 41 10.70 -31.98 -12.74
C THR A 41 11.73 -32.35 -11.67
N ILE A 42 11.30 -33.06 -10.62
CA ILE A 42 12.19 -33.54 -9.56
C ILE A 42 13.20 -34.54 -10.13
N GLU A 43 12.77 -35.52 -10.93
CA GLU A 43 13.68 -36.47 -11.57
C GLU A 43 14.74 -35.77 -12.43
N LEU A 44 14.32 -34.82 -13.27
CA LEU A 44 15.22 -34.07 -14.14
C LEU A 44 16.22 -33.23 -13.33
N ALA A 45 15.74 -32.55 -12.28
CA ALA A 45 16.60 -31.79 -11.38
C ALA A 45 17.66 -32.68 -10.72
N LEU A 46 17.27 -33.85 -10.21
CA LEU A 46 18.18 -34.81 -9.60
C LEU A 46 19.15 -35.44 -10.62
N SER A 47 18.77 -35.51 -11.90
CA SER A 47 19.64 -35.96 -12.98
C SER A 47 20.65 -34.91 -13.47
N GLY A 48 20.58 -33.68 -12.95
CA GLY A 48 21.52 -32.60 -13.26
C GLY A 48 21.03 -31.57 -14.28
N ASP A 49 19.74 -31.55 -14.61
CA ASP A 49 19.17 -30.46 -15.43
C ASP A 49 19.20 -29.14 -14.65
N THR A 50 20.00 -28.20 -15.14
CA THR A 50 20.24 -26.91 -14.49
C THR A 50 19.02 -26.00 -14.47
N ILE A 51 18.10 -26.14 -15.44
CA ILE A 51 16.86 -25.38 -15.52
C ILE A 51 15.88 -25.90 -14.47
N ALA A 52 15.73 -27.22 -14.38
CA ALA A 52 14.86 -27.85 -13.37
C ALA A 52 15.37 -27.57 -11.95
N LEU A 53 16.69 -27.65 -11.72
CA LEU A 53 17.32 -27.29 -10.44
C LEU A 53 17.03 -25.85 -10.04
N ARG A 54 17.21 -24.90 -10.96
CA ARG A 54 16.93 -23.49 -10.71
C ARG A 54 15.46 -23.28 -10.34
N LEU A 55 14.53 -23.88 -11.09
CA LEU A 55 13.10 -23.78 -10.82
C LEU A 55 12.75 -24.31 -9.42
N CYS A 56 13.29 -25.46 -9.04
CA CYS A 56 13.08 -26.04 -7.71
C CYS A 56 13.63 -25.14 -6.59
N ILE A 57 14.84 -24.61 -6.74
CA ILE A 57 15.47 -23.73 -5.74
C ILE A 57 14.70 -22.41 -5.58
N GLU A 58 14.35 -21.75 -6.69
CA GLU A 58 13.60 -20.48 -6.66
C GLU A 58 12.20 -20.63 -6.04
N ARG A 59 11.61 -21.83 -6.06
CA ARG A 59 10.31 -22.11 -5.44
C ARG A 59 10.39 -22.56 -3.98
N LEU A 60 11.41 -23.34 -3.63
CA LEU A 60 11.62 -23.85 -2.27
C LEU A 60 12.17 -22.79 -1.34
N ILE A 61 13.09 -21.95 -1.84
CA ILE A 61 13.67 -20.87 -1.08
C ILE A 61 12.85 -19.62 -1.39
N PRO A 62 11.99 -19.14 -0.47
CA PRO A 62 11.30 -17.88 -0.70
C PRO A 62 12.35 -16.80 -0.89
N LYS A 63 12.19 -15.98 -1.93
CA LYS A 63 12.98 -14.76 -2.07
C LYS A 63 12.78 -13.97 -0.78
N ILE A 64 13.85 -13.71 -0.03
CA ILE A 64 13.78 -12.88 1.17
C ILE A 64 13.41 -11.47 0.68
N THR A 65 12.13 -11.13 0.78
CA THR A 65 11.61 -9.82 0.37
C THR A 65 11.75 -8.82 1.51
N ASP A 66 11.35 -9.23 2.71
CA ASP A 66 11.31 -8.37 3.88
C ASP A 66 11.84 -9.15 5.08
N ARG A 67 12.94 -8.66 5.68
CA ARG A 67 13.41 -9.16 6.97
C ARG A 67 12.43 -8.63 8.02
N ILE A 68 11.88 -9.50 8.85
CA ILE A 68 10.97 -9.05 9.91
C ILE A 68 11.80 -8.31 10.96
N THR A 69 11.76 -6.99 10.91
CA THR A 69 12.40 -6.13 11.91
C THR A 69 11.39 -5.85 13.01
N THR A 70 11.66 -6.33 14.22
CA THR A 70 10.82 -6.05 15.39
C THR A 70 11.16 -4.65 15.92
N VAL A 71 10.43 -3.64 15.44
CA VAL A 71 10.59 -2.26 15.93
C VAL A 71 9.67 -2.05 17.13
N VAL A 72 10.25 -1.80 18.30
CA VAL A 72 9.49 -1.33 19.46
C VAL A 72 9.12 0.13 19.23
N MET A 73 7.87 0.37 18.84
CA MET A 73 7.38 1.72 18.60
C MET A 73 6.98 2.38 19.92
N PRO A 74 7.47 3.60 20.21
CA PRO A 74 7.02 4.35 21.39
C PRO A 74 5.57 4.78 21.22
N ASP A 75 4.86 4.98 22.33
CA ASP A 75 3.46 5.42 22.32
C ASP A 75 3.31 6.77 21.60
N LEU A 76 2.64 6.73 20.44
CA LEU A 76 2.44 7.87 19.54
C LEU A 76 1.36 8.83 20.04
N SER A 77 0.57 8.45 21.04
CA SER A 77 -0.52 9.29 21.57
C SER A 77 -0.01 10.47 22.40
N VAL A 78 1.22 10.41 22.91
CA VAL A 78 1.79 11.39 23.86
C VAL A 78 2.98 12.16 23.28
N ILE A 79 3.65 11.62 22.27
CA ILE A 79 4.94 12.14 21.80
C ILE A 79 4.75 12.96 20.52
N LYS A 80 5.20 14.22 20.55
CA LYS A 80 5.27 15.05 19.33
C LYS A 80 6.16 14.38 18.28
N THR A 81 5.66 14.27 17.06
CA THR A 81 6.31 13.62 15.90
C THR A 81 7.73 14.14 15.64
N SER A 82 8.02 15.39 16.01
CA SER A 82 9.35 15.99 15.96
C SER A 82 10.43 15.28 16.77
N LYS A 83 10.06 14.49 17.80
CA LYS A 83 11.01 13.71 18.62
C LYS A 83 11.25 12.30 18.07
N ILE A 84 10.39 11.81 17.17
CA ILE A 84 10.41 10.44 16.65
C ILE A 84 11.36 10.34 15.46
N VAL A 85 11.31 11.32 14.55
CA VAL A 85 12.12 11.37 13.33
C VAL A 85 13.63 11.22 13.60
N PRO A 86 14.24 11.95 14.57
CA PRO A 86 15.67 11.80 14.86
C PRO A 86 16.05 10.40 15.35
N LYS A 87 15.15 9.73 16.10
CA LYS A 87 15.40 8.39 16.63
C LYS A 87 15.34 7.32 15.54
N LEU A 88 14.42 7.48 14.58
CA LEU A 88 14.36 6.62 13.40
C LEU A 88 15.62 6.75 12.52
N LEU A 89 16.13 7.96 12.35
CA LEU A 89 17.39 8.19 11.62
C LEU A 89 18.59 7.57 12.34
N GLN A 90 18.61 7.58 13.68
CA GLN A 90 19.64 6.91 14.46
C GLN A 90 19.58 5.38 14.30
N SER A 91 18.39 4.78 14.33
CA SER A 91 18.20 3.34 14.09
C SER A 91 18.57 2.92 12.65
N LEU A 92 18.31 3.79 11.66
CA LEU A 92 18.80 3.60 10.29
C LEU A 92 20.35 3.61 10.24
N ALA A 93 20.99 4.57 10.91
CA ALA A 93 22.44 4.64 11.00
C ALA A 93 23.06 3.42 11.71
N GLY A 94 22.35 2.84 12.67
CA GLY A 94 22.71 1.60 13.35
C GLY A 94 22.50 0.32 12.54
N GLN A 95 21.98 0.41 11.31
CA GLN A 95 21.56 -0.73 10.47
C GLN A 95 20.50 -1.64 11.11
N GLU A 96 19.78 -1.13 12.12
CA GLU A 96 18.65 -1.82 12.75
C GLU A 96 17.37 -1.65 11.93
N LEU A 97 17.33 -0.67 11.03
CA LEU A 97 16.20 -0.34 10.17
C LEU A 97 16.66 -0.23 8.71
N SER A 98 15.83 -0.66 7.77
CA SER A 98 16.05 -0.54 6.33
C SER A 98 15.43 0.75 5.76
N ILE A 99 15.93 1.24 4.62
CA ILE A 99 15.40 2.45 3.97
C ILE A 99 13.92 2.30 3.57
N PRO A 100 13.48 1.17 2.96
CA PRO A 100 12.07 0.89 2.73
C PRO A 100 11.22 0.95 4.00
N GLU A 101 11.69 0.38 5.11
CA GLU A 101 10.98 0.36 6.38
C GLU A 101 10.84 1.78 6.96
N LEU A 102 11.89 2.60 6.88
CA LEU A 102 11.84 3.99 7.29
C LEU A 102 10.80 4.78 6.48
N LYS A 103 10.74 4.56 5.17
CA LYS A 103 9.76 5.23 4.31
C LYS A 103 8.34 4.86 4.73
N SER A 104 8.05 3.58 4.91
CA SER A 104 6.74 3.12 5.38
C SER A 104 6.38 3.70 6.76
N LEU A 105 7.34 3.80 7.69
CA LEU A 105 7.10 4.42 8.99
C LEU A 105 6.84 5.93 8.86
N MET A 106 7.54 6.65 7.98
CA MET A 106 7.29 8.07 7.74
C MET A 106 5.92 8.31 7.11
N ASP A 107 5.49 7.46 6.18
CA ASP A 107 4.16 7.56 5.57
C ASP A 107 3.07 7.41 6.63
N LEU A 108 3.21 6.47 7.58
CA LEU A 108 2.30 6.30 8.71
C LEU A 108 2.29 7.49 9.67
N LEU A 109 3.46 8.07 9.97
CA LEU A 109 3.56 9.26 10.83
C LEU A 109 2.88 10.48 10.19
N ASN A 110 3.05 10.67 8.88
CA ASN A 110 2.41 11.77 8.15
C ASN A 110 0.88 11.62 8.14
N GLU A 111 0.37 10.39 7.97
CA GLU A 111 -1.07 10.11 8.05
C GLU A 111 -1.62 10.44 9.44
N HIS A 112 -0.94 10.01 10.50
CA HIS A 112 -1.30 10.33 11.88
C HIS A 112 -1.29 11.84 12.18
N ASP A 113 -0.26 12.56 11.74
CA ASP A 113 -0.19 14.02 11.92
C ASP A 113 -1.35 14.73 11.22
N SER A 114 -1.70 14.28 10.00
CA SER A 114 -2.84 14.83 9.27
C SER A 114 -4.17 14.58 9.99
N GLU A 115 -4.37 13.40 10.61
CA GLU A 115 -5.54 13.11 11.42
C GLU A 115 -5.62 13.99 12.66
N ILE A 116 -4.49 14.19 13.35
CA ILE A 116 -4.41 15.06 14.53
C ILE A 116 -4.75 16.50 14.15
N GLU A 117 -4.21 17.03 13.04
CA GLU A 117 -4.54 18.36 12.57
C GLU A 117 -6.03 18.52 12.25
N VAL A 118 -6.64 17.52 11.61
CA VAL A 118 -8.08 17.52 11.31
C VAL A 118 -8.92 17.45 12.59
N LYS A 119 -8.53 16.64 13.58
CA LYS A 119 -9.20 16.56 14.89
C LYS A 119 -9.05 17.88 15.66
N ASN A 120 -7.87 18.49 15.67
CA ASN A 120 -7.63 19.77 16.33
C ASN A 120 -8.43 20.92 15.70
N LYS A 121 -8.52 21.00 14.37
CA LYS A 121 -9.38 22.00 13.67
C LYS A 121 -10.87 21.84 13.96
N LYS A 122 -11.35 20.61 14.20
CA LYS A 122 -12.74 20.35 14.62
C LYS A 122 -12.98 20.70 16.09
N ASN A 123 -11.93 20.60 16.92
CA ASN A 123 -11.98 20.82 18.36
C ASN A 123 -11.64 22.25 18.79
N GLU A 124 -11.24 23.14 17.86
CA GLU A 124 -11.37 24.60 18.06
C GLU A 124 -12.86 24.92 18.20
N LYS A 125 -13.40 24.69 19.40
CA LYS A 125 -14.60 25.39 19.85
C LYS A 125 -14.33 26.86 19.58
N LEU A 126 -15.25 27.51 18.90
CA LEU A 126 -15.31 28.96 18.81
C LEU A 126 -15.50 29.47 20.25
N GLU A 127 -14.42 29.58 20.99
CA GLU A 127 -14.41 30.18 22.31
C GLU A 127 -14.70 31.66 22.08
N LEU A 128 -15.99 31.98 22.12
CA LEU A 128 -16.45 33.34 22.30
C LEU A 128 -15.99 33.75 23.69
N ASN A 129 -14.79 34.35 23.76
CA ASN A 129 -14.22 34.86 25.00
C ASN A 129 -14.89 36.18 25.45
N THR A 130 -16.16 36.37 25.06
CA THR A 130 -16.90 37.61 25.20
C THR A 130 -18.18 37.33 25.98
N LYS A 131 -18.33 37.99 27.13
CA LYS A 131 -19.53 37.89 27.99
C LYS A 131 -20.71 38.72 27.46
N ASP A 132 -20.46 39.61 26.50
CA ASP A 132 -21.46 40.44 25.84
C ASP A 132 -22.11 39.75 24.64
N SER A 133 -23.42 39.53 24.74
CA SER A 133 -24.24 38.77 23.78
C SER A 133 -24.23 39.36 22.35
N ILE A 134 -24.13 40.69 22.22
CA ILE A 134 -24.18 41.38 20.92
C ILE A 134 -22.87 41.20 20.13
N GLU A 135 -21.74 41.23 20.82
CA GLU A 135 -20.42 41.09 20.20
C GLU A 135 -20.15 39.62 19.82
N ALA A 136 -20.63 38.68 20.65
CA ALA A 136 -20.67 37.27 20.30
C ALA A 136 -21.46 36.97 19.01
N ALA A 137 -22.62 37.62 18.83
CA ALA A 137 -23.42 37.47 17.63
C ALA A 137 -22.73 38.03 16.37
N ARG A 138 -22.00 39.16 16.48
CA ARG A 138 -21.20 39.70 15.36
C ARG A 138 -20.05 38.78 14.96
N ILE A 139 -19.30 38.27 15.94
CA ILE A 139 -18.19 37.35 15.69
C ILE A 139 -18.71 36.08 15.00
N TYR A 140 -19.83 35.55 15.46
CA TYR A 140 -20.47 34.38 14.83
C TYR A 140 -20.92 34.65 13.39
N GLN A 141 -21.55 35.81 13.11
CA GLN A 141 -21.92 36.20 11.75
C GLN A 141 -20.70 36.34 10.83
N GLN A 142 -19.59 36.91 11.33
CA GLN A 142 -18.37 37.09 10.56
C GLN A 142 -17.68 35.76 10.23
N ILE A 143 -17.75 34.77 11.14
CA ILE A 143 -17.25 33.41 10.91
C ILE A 143 -18.11 32.68 9.87
N MET A 144 -19.44 32.83 9.94
CA MET A 144 -20.37 32.24 8.96
C MET A 144 -20.18 32.80 7.55
N MET A 145 -19.96 34.12 7.42
CA MET A 145 -19.76 34.78 6.12
C MET A 145 -18.41 34.47 5.47
N ARG A 146 -17.40 34.03 6.23
CA ARG A 146 -16.08 33.61 5.71
C ARG A 146 -16.06 32.18 5.13
N ARG A 147 -17.14 31.41 5.29
CA ARG A 147 -17.24 30.01 4.84
C ARG A 147 -18.02 29.80 3.54
N ILE A 148 -18.49 30.87 2.90
CA ILE A 148 -19.07 30.86 1.54
C ILE A 148 -17.98 31.33 0.57
#